data_AF-A0A3D3WXS1-F1
#
_entry.id   AF-A0A3D3WXS1-F1
#
_cell.length_a   1.000
_cell.length_b   1.000
_cell.length_c   1.000
_cell.angle_alpha   90.00
_cell.angle_beta   90.00
_cell.angle_gamma   90.00
#
_symmetry.space_group_name_H-M   'P 1'
#
loop_
_entity.id
_entity.type
_entity.pdbx_description
1 polymer ?
#
loop_
_entity_poly.entity_id
_entity_poly.type
_entity_poly.pdbx_seq_one_letter_code
_entity_poly.pdbx_strand_id
1 'polypeptide(L)'
;MESSRGVNMAGNGGSGQRDEDAAECRQIIPGAETGGNGMPARTGAQYIQGLRERPPNLYMSGKKVKDPTEQPGLQGGINTMARLYDLQHDPKVGKEMTYQSPTTGDQVGLSFLTPRTHEDLDLRHRMMHNWARITCGMMGRTPDFLNVSLMSMAAAGDYFGENRPEFKKNIQDYYEMVREQDLVLTHTLVNMQRSRSGAATALDDSLDVALSVVKETDEGIVVSGARVLATLPIADEIAVYPARSHRLPTGAPGRTSFAFAIPCDTPGLKFQCREAFDLQRSSFDHPLGSRFEEMDALAFFDNVLVPWERVFLYGDPDMCNNMSLRTHQYLHSGHQVVTKNVVKCEFVLGLANLMVKTLGLDDAPHVHGMMAEIIENLEITKALLRAAEVDAELDEWGVMCPGDMQLMVARQMFIRMYPRMGE
;
A
#
# COMPACT_ATOMS: atom_id res chain seq x y z
N MET A 1 56.16 21.36 39.35
CA MET A 1 57.06 22.53 39.40
C MET A 1 58.06 22.36 38.27
N GLU A 2 58.28 23.44 37.51
CA GLU A 2 59.14 23.55 36.31
C GLU A 2 58.65 22.78 35.07
N SER A 3 58.63 23.33 33.85
CA SER A 3 58.95 24.67 33.38
C SER A 3 58.27 24.91 32.02
N SER A 4 58.07 26.19 31.75
CA SER A 4 57.55 26.84 30.56
C SER A 4 58.48 26.71 29.34
N ARG A 5 57.89 26.79 28.13
CA ARG A 5 58.32 27.64 27.00
C ARG A 5 57.37 27.46 25.81
N GLY A 6 56.76 28.56 25.37
CA GLY A 6 56.11 28.64 24.06
C GLY A 6 57.07 29.16 23.00
N VAL A 7 56.73 28.95 21.72
CA VAL A 7 57.02 29.84 20.58
C VAL A 7 55.91 29.64 19.53
N ASN A 8 55.67 30.73 18.81
CA ASN A 8 54.58 31.10 17.92
C ASN A 8 54.78 30.66 16.44
N MET A 9 53.66 30.64 15.69
CA MET A 9 53.45 31.05 14.28
C MET A 9 53.64 30.12 13.06
N ALA A 10 52.71 30.34 12.12
CA ALA A 10 52.53 29.88 10.73
C ALA A 10 52.01 28.43 10.54
N GLY A 11 51.03 28.09 9.69
CA GLY A 11 50.28 28.77 8.63
C GLY A 11 49.82 27.70 7.61
N ASN A 12 48.69 27.95 6.92
CA ASN A 12 47.99 27.10 5.92
C ASN A 12 47.31 25.82 6.47
N GLY A 13 46.07 25.49 6.13
CA GLY A 13 45.27 25.83 4.95
C GLY A 13 44.81 24.51 4.34
N GLY A 14 43.51 24.20 4.41
CA GLY A 14 42.97 22.92 3.95
C GLY A 14 41.52 22.67 4.36
N SER A 15 40.64 23.61 4.04
CA SER A 15 39.20 23.39 3.95
C SER A 15 38.89 22.74 2.60
N GLY A 16 38.25 21.58 2.61
CA GLY A 16 37.70 20.96 1.41
C GLY A 16 37.31 19.51 1.70
N GLN A 17 36.09 19.14 1.27
CA GLN A 17 35.46 17.81 1.38
C GLN A 17 34.77 17.53 2.71
N ARG A 18 33.62 18.20 2.91
CA ARG A 18 32.50 17.64 3.68
C ARG A 18 31.11 18.19 3.33
N ASP A 19 30.98 18.98 2.26
CA ASP A 19 29.73 19.68 1.91
C ASP A 19 29.17 19.37 0.51
N GLU A 20 29.69 18.36 -0.22
CA GLU A 20 29.20 18.04 -1.57
C GLU A 20 28.09 16.96 -1.61
N ASP A 21 27.90 16.16 -0.55
CA ASP A 21 26.92 15.04 -0.56
C ASP A 21 25.48 15.44 -0.18
N ALA A 22 25.23 16.70 0.23
CA ALA A 22 23.90 17.18 0.63
C ALA A 22 23.14 17.92 -0.49
N ALA A 23 23.78 18.16 -1.65
CA ALA A 23 23.22 18.99 -2.71
C ALA A 23 22.46 18.22 -3.82
N GLU A 24 22.51 16.88 -3.85
CA GLU A 24 21.83 16.07 -4.88
C GLU A 24 20.34 15.76 -4.59
N CYS A 25 19.79 16.18 -3.44
CA CYS A 25 18.40 15.89 -3.06
C CYS A 25 17.35 16.87 -3.63
N ARG A 26 17.65 17.55 -4.74
CA ARG A 26 16.73 18.50 -5.41
C ARG A 26 16.48 18.10 -6.86
N GLN A 27 15.73 17.02 -7.06
CA GLN A 27 14.91 16.89 -8.26
C GLN A 27 13.44 17.12 -7.86
N ILE A 28 13.09 18.40 -7.81
CA ILE A 28 11.69 18.82 -7.93
C ILE A 28 11.27 18.42 -9.35
N ILE A 29 10.36 17.45 -9.45
CA ILE A 29 9.77 17.01 -10.72
C ILE A 29 9.14 18.24 -11.39
N PRO A 30 9.51 18.60 -12.64
CA PRO A 30 8.90 19.74 -13.31
C PRO A 30 7.42 19.44 -13.59
N GLY A 31 6.58 20.46 -13.37
CA GLY A 31 5.13 20.39 -13.56
C GLY A 31 4.74 19.94 -14.96
N ALA A 32 3.65 19.16 -15.02
CA ALA A 32 3.06 18.64 -16.23
C ALA A 32 2.79 19.76 -17.24
N GLU A 33 3.40 19.66 -18.42
CA GLU A 33 3.01 20.46 -19.58
C GLU A 33 1.59 20.05 -20.01
N THR A 34 0.67 20.99 -19.97
CA THR A 34 -0.72 20.83 -20.42
C THR A 34 -0.77 20.97 -21.93
N GLY A 35 -0.73 19.84 -22.65
CA GLY A 35 -0.72 19.89 -24.12
C GLY A 35 -0.54 18.55 -24.83
N GLY A 36 -1.27 17.51 -24.43
CA GLY A 36 -1.37 16.26 -25.18
C GLY A 36 -2.49 15.40 -24.62
N ASN A 37 -3.15 14.59 -25.46
CA ASN A 37 -4.01 13.48 -25.00
C ASN A 37 -3.09 12.46 -24.28
N GLY A 38 -2.69 12.75 -23.05
CA GLY A 38 -1.86 11.88 -22.24
C GLY A 38 -2.69 10.73 -21.69
N MET A 39 -2.08 9.56 -21.52
CA MET A 39 -2.66 8.52 -20.68
C MET A 39 -1.71 8.29 -19.51
N PRO A 40 -1.87 9.07 -18.40
CA PRO A 40 -1.09 8.90 -17.19
C PRO A 40 -1.23 7.51 -16.55
N ALA A 41 -2.36 6.84 -16.78
CA ALA A 41 -2.51 5.42 -16.48
C ALA A 41 -1.35 4.62 -17.09
N ARG A 42 -0.45 4.10 -16.25
CA ARG A 42 0.81 3.50 -16.70
C ARG A 42 0.56 2.19 -17.46
N THR A 43 1.46 1.88 -18.38
CA THR A 43 1.64 0.55 -18.96
C THR A 43 2.53 -0.29 -18.05
N GLY A 44 2.50 -1.61 -18.23
CA GLY A 44 3.40 -2.52 -17.52
C GLY A 44 4.88 -2.23 -17.78
N ALA A 45 5.21 -1.82 -19.01
CA ALA A 45 6.56 -1.40 -19.37
C ALA A 45 7.01 -0.15 -18.59
N GLN A 46 6.14 0.85 -18.43
CA GLN A 46 6.45 2.04 -17.62
C GLN A 46 6.61 1.71 -16.14
N TYR A 47 5.81 0.80 -15.58
CA TYR A 47 6.00 0.32 -14.20
C TYR A 47 7.36 -0.35 -14.01
N ILE A 48 7.73 -1.29 -14.89
CA ILE A 48 9.02 -1.99 -14.82
C ILE A 48 10.18 -1.00 -14.99
N GLN A 49 10.05 -0.04 -15.90
CA GLN A 49 11.07 0.98 -16.11
C GLN A 49 11.25 1.87 -14.87
N GLY A 50 10.16 2.30 -14.23
CA GLY A 50 10.22 3.07 -12.99
C GLY A 50 10.97 2.33 -11.88
N LEU A 51 10.74 1.03 -11.73
CA LEU A 51 11.49 0.20 -10.77
C LEU A 51 12.99 0.09 -11.07
N ARG A 52 13.41 0.20 -12.33
CA ARG A 52 14.84 0.19 -12.71
C ARG A 52 15.50 1.55 -12.49
N GLU A 53 14.78 2.62 -12.78
CA GLU A 53 15.26 3.99 -12.63
C GLU A 53 15.34 4.41 -11.17
N ARG A 54 14.38 3.97 -10.35
CA ARG A 54 14.24 4.30 -8.94
C ARG A 54 14.02 3.05 -8.09
N PRO A 55 15.01 2.14 -8.01
CA PRO A 55 14.84 0.88 -7.32
C PRO A 55 14.72 1.10 -5.81
N PRO A 56 13.72 0.51 -5.14
CA PRO A 56 13.67 0.46 -3.69
C PRO A 56 14.93 -0.18 -3.10
N ASN A 57 15.35 0.26 -1.91
CA ASN A 57 16.51 -0.31 -1.22
C ASN A 57 16.17 -1.67 -0.57
N LEU A 58 16.04 -2.71 -1.39
CA LEU A 58 15.67 -4.06 -0.95
C LEU A 58 16.87 -4.91 -0.51
N TYR A 59 16.66 -5.73 0.51
CA TYR A 59 17.59 -6.74 1.00
C TYR A 59 16.90 -8.10 1.04
N MET A 60 17.50 -9.09 0.38
CA MET A 60 17.01 -10.47 0.29
C MET A 60 18.15 -11.43 0.59
N SER A 61 17.90 -12.46 1.41
CA SER A 61 18.89 -13.50 1.74
C SER A 61 20.25 -12.93 2.19
N GLY A 62 20.21 -11.87 3.01
CA GLY A 62 21.40 -11.19 3.54
C GLY A 62 22.17 -10.31 2.55
N LYS A 63 21.65 -10.05 1.35
CA LYS A 63 22.31 -9.25 0.31
C LYS A 63 21.41 -8.11 -0.16
N LYS A 64 22.02 -6.97 -0.51
CA LYS A 64 21.32 -5.87 -1.20
C LYS A 64 20.93 -6.35 -2.61
N VAL A 65 19.68 -6.15 -2.98
CA VAL A 65 19.18 -6.36 -4.35
C VAL A 65 19.67 -5.21 -5.22
N LYS A 66 20.28 -5.53 -6.36
CA LYS A 66 20.80 -4.51 -7.30
C LYS A 66 19.74 -4.01 -8.27
N ASP A 67 19.02 -4.93 -8.89
CA ASP A 67 17.90 -4.66 -9.78
C ASP A 67 16.72 -5.54 -9.34
N PRO A 68 15.62 -4.96 -8.83
CA PRO A 68 14.46 -5.73 -8.40
C PRO A 68 13.79 -6.47 -9.57
N THR A 69 13.89 -5.96 -10.81
CA THR A 69 13.28 -6.55 -12.01
C THR A 69 14.01 -7.80 -12.49
N GLU A 70 15.27 -7.97 -12.09
CA GLU A 70 16.08 -9.16 -12.39
C GLU A 70 16.21 -10.11 -11.19
N GLN A 71 15.77 -9.69 -10.00
CA GLN A 71 15.95 -10.43 -8.76
C GLN A 71 15.11 -11.72 -8.72
N PRO A 72 15.74 -12.91 -8.58
CA PRO A 72 15.06 -14.15 -8.26
C PRO A 72 14.10 -14.01 -7.08
N GLY A 73 12.89 -14.52 -7.25
CA GLY A 73 11.83 -14.47 -6.24
C GLY A 73 10.93 -13.24 -6.32
N LEU A 74 11.24 -12.24 -7.17
CA LEU A 74 10.38 -11.05 -7.37
C LEU A 74 9.78 -10.96 -8.78
N GLN A 75 10.43 -11.57 -9.78
CA GLN A 75 10.06 -11.45 -11.20
C GLN A 75 8.61 -11.85 -11.49
N GLY A 76 8.12 -12.95 -10.89
CA GLY A 76 6.73 -13.38 -11.08
C GLY A 76 5.72 -12.31 -10.67
N GLY A 77 5.89 -11.75 -9.46
CA GLY A 77 5.05 -10.68 -8.94
C GLY A 77 5.14 -9.40 -9.78
N ILE A 78 6.35 -8.98 -10.17
CA ILE A 78 6.58 -7.80 -11.02
C ILE A 78 5.89 -7.96 -12.38
N ASN A 79 6.02 -9.12 -13.02
CA ASN A 79 5.37 -9.39 -14.31
C ASN A 79 3.84 -9.41 -14.19
N THR A 80 3.31 -9.91 -13.08
CA THR A 80 1.87 -9.85 -12.81
C THR A 80 1.41 -8.41 -12.61
N MET A 81 2.13 -7.61 -11.82
CA MET A 81 1.83 -6.18 -11.64
C MET A 81 1.86 -5.43 -12.98
N ALA A 82 2.89 -5.66 -13.80
CA ALA A 82 2.98 -5.08 -15.15
C ALA A 82 1.75 -5.43 -16.00
N ARG A 83 1.30 -6.69 -15.94
CA ARG A 83 0.08 -7.12 -16.63
C ARG A 83 -1.17 -6.39 -16.14
N LEU A 84 -1.29 -6.09 -14.84
CA LEU A 84 -2.42 -5.32 -14.31
C LEU A 84 -2.45 -3.89 -14.88
N TYR A 85 -1.28 -3.26 -15.00
CA TYR A 85 -1.16 -1.96 -15.66
C TYR A 85 -1.52 -2.03 -17.15
N ASP A 86 -1.07 -3.06 -17.87
CA ASP A 86 -1.43 -3.26 -19.28
C ASP A 86 -2.95 -3.44 -19.50
N LEU A 87 -3.70 -3.96 -18.52
CA LEU A 87 -5.16 -4.06 -18.61
C LEU A 87 -5.83 -2.69 -18.76
N GLN A 88 -5.21 -1.61 -18.25
CA GLN A 88 -5.75 -0.26 -18.42
C GLN A 88 -5.78 0.17 -19.89
N HIS A 89 -4.91 -0.43 -20.71
CA HIS A 89 -4.76 -0.17 -22.14
C HIS A 89 -5.41 -1.26 -23.02
N ASP A 90 -6.04 -2.27 -22.41
CA ASP A 90 -6.63 -3.39 -23.14
C ASP A 90 -7.83 -2.91 -23.99
N PRO A 91 -7.89 -3.23 -25.30
CA PRO A 91 -8.98 -2.77 -26.17
C PRO A 91 -10.39 -3.24 -25.78
N LYS A 92 -10.51 -4.33 -24.99
CA LYS A 92 -11.80 -4.90 -24.58
C LYS A 92 -12.24 -4.38 -23.23
N VAL A 93 -11.34 -4.31 -22.25
CA VAL A 93 -11.69 -3.94 -20.86
C VAL A 93 -11.16 -2.59 -20.42
N GLY A 94 -10.22 -1.95 -21.14
CA GLY A 94 -9.56 -0.71 -20.72
C GLY A 94 -10.51 0.45 -20.39
N LYS A 95 -11.66 0.54 -21.08
CA LYS A 95 -12.72 1.53 -20.77
C LYS A 95 -13.39 1.32 -19.41
N GLU A 96 -13.30 0.12 -18.85
CA GLU A 96 -13.74 -0.21 -17.50
C GLU A 96 -12.62 -0.03 -16.47
N MET A 97 -11.40 0.31 -16.91
CA MET A 97 -10.22 0.43 -16.05
C MET A 97 -9.82 1.87 -15.77
N THR A 98 -10.30 2.84 -16.55
CA THR A 98 -9.92 4.25 -16.45
C THR A 98 -11.10 5.21 -16.50
N TYR A 99 -10.85 6.45 -16.09
CA TYR A 99 -11.76 7.59 -16.24
C TYR A 99 -10.99 8.87 -16.57
N GLN A 100 -11.70 9.93 -16.95
CA GLN A 100 -11.08 11.23 -17.18
C GLN A 100 -10.71 11.88 -15.85
N SER A 101 -9.45 12.27 -15.70
CA SER A 101 -8.97 13.02 -14.56
C SER A 101 -9.74 14.34 -14.44
N PRO A 102 -10.19 14.73 -13.24
CA PRO A 102 -10.86 16.00 -13.03
C PRO A 102 -9.92 17.21 -13.14
N THR A 103 -8.59 17.03 -13.10
CA THR A 103 -7.63 18.14 -13.15
C THR A 103 -6.96 18.29 -14.52
N THR A 104 -6.63 17.19 -15.19
CA THR A 104 -5.94 17.20 -16.49
C THR A 104 -6.85 16.87 -17.67
N GLY A 105 -7.95 16.14 -17.44
CA GLY A 105 -8.80 15.57 -18.49
C GLY A 105 -8.25 14.27 -19.10
N ASP A 106 -7.03 13.89 -18.75
CA ASP A 106 -6.36 12.69 -19.25
C ASP A 106 -6.95 11.39 -18.66
N GLN A 107 -6.61 10.23 -19.23
CA GLN A 107 -7.08 8.93 -18.71
C GLN A 107 -6.24 8.44 -17.52
N VAL A 108 -6.87 8.35 -16.35
CA VAL A 108 -6.26 7.86 -15.09
C VAL A 108 -7.01 6.62 -14.57
N GLY A 109 -6.34 5.81 -13.75
CA GLY A 109 -6.90 4.55 -13.23
C GLY A 109 -8.19 4.76 -12.41
N LEU A 110 -9.21 3.93 -12.65
CA LEU A 110 -10.55 4.07 -12.05
C LEU A 110 -10.56 3.85 -10.54
N SER A 111 -9.55 3.20 -9.95
CA SER A 111 -9.46 3.02 -8.49
C SER A 111 -9.21 4.34 -7.76
N PHE A 112 -8.75 5.38 -8.48
CA PHE A 112 -8.63 6.72 -7.93
C PHE A 112 -9.96 7.48 -7.94
N LEU A 113 -11.02 7.01 -8.62
CA LEU A 113 -12.31 7.71 -8.67
C LEU A 113 -12.86 7.93 -7.26
N THR A 114 -13.19 9.18 -6.93
CA THR A 114 -13.93 9.53 -5.72
C THR A 114 -15.42 9.31 -5.97
N PRO A 115 -16.04 8.25 -5.40
CA PRO A 115 -17.43 7.95 -5.70
C PRO A 115 -18.33 8.99 -5.03
N ARG A 116 -19.28 9.54 -5.79
CA ARG A 116 -20.32 10.46 -5.32
C ARG A 116 -21.72 9.87 -5.52
N THR A 117 -21.81 8.75 -6.23
CA THR A 117 -23.04 8.02 -6.57
C THR A 117 -22.84 6.52 -6.41
N HIS A 118 -23.94 5.76 -6.37
CA HIS A 118 -23.91 4.29 -6.40
C HIS A 118 -23.30 3.77 -7.72
N GLU A 119 -23.53 4.48 -8.82
CA GLU A 119 -22.95 4.16 -10.12
C GLU A 119 -21.41 4.26 -10.12
N ASP A 120 -20.84 5.22 -9.39
CA ASP A 120 -19.39 5.32 -9.24
C ASP A 120 -18.80 4.13 -8.47
N LEU A 121 -19.54 3.62 -7.47
CA LEU A 121 -19.15 2.40 -6.76
C LEU A 121 -19.21 1.16 -7.65
N ASP A 122 -20.23 1.03 -8.50
CA ASP A 122 -20.32 -0.05 -9.50
C ASP A 122 -19.16 0.00 -10.51
N LEU A 123 -18.84 1.19 -11.03
CA LEU A 123 -17.69 1.41 -11.90
C LEU A 123 -16.40 0.92 -11.23
N ARG A 124 -16.15 1.38 -10.01
CA ARG A 124 -14.99 0.94 -9.22
C ARG A 124 -14.98 -0.56 -8.96
N HIS A 125 -16.11 -1.16 -8.59
CA HIS A 125 -16.23 -2.61 -8.37
C HIS A 125 -15.80 -3.35 -9.63
N ARG A 126 -16.36 -3.03 -10.80
CA ARG A 126 -16.00 -3.69 -12.06
C ARG A 126 -14.50 -3.64 -12.35
N MET A 127 -13.86 -2.50 -12.12
CA MET A 127 -12.41 -2.39 -12.27
C MET A 127 -11.65 -3.31 -11.29
N MET A 128 -11.95 -3.22 -9.99
CA MET A 128 -11.29 -4.04 -8.96
C MET A 128 -11.49 -5.53 -9.21
N HIS A 129 -12.67 -5.91 -9.70
CA HIS A 129 -12.98 -7.28 -10.12
C HIS A 129 -12.13 -7.71 -11.32
N ASN A 130 -11.97 -6.87 -12.34
CA ASN A 130 -11.13 -7.16 -13.51
C ASN A 130 -9.67 -7.42 -13.10
N TRP A 131 -9.09 -6.61 -12.21
CA TRP A 131 -7.75 -6.87 -11.67
C TRP A 131 -7.69 -8.14 -10.81
N ALA A 132 -8.63 -8.34 -9.91
CA ALA A 132 -8.66 -9.54 -9.06
C ALA A 132 -8.73 -10.83 -9.88
N ARG A 133 -9.43 -10.85 -11.02
CA ARG A 133 -9.51 -12.04 -11.90
C ARG A 133 -8.17 -12.45 -12.49
N ILE A 134 -7.28 -11.50 -12.79
CA ILE A 134 -5.95 -11.79 -13.33
C ILE A 134 -5.10 -12.56 -12.32
N THR A 135 -5.28 -12.28 -11.04
CA THR A 135 -4.50 -12.86 -9.94
C THR A 135 -5.23 -13.99 -9.23
N CYS A 136 -6.39 -14.43 -9.74
CA CYS A 136 -7.26 -15.42 -9.08
C CYS A 136 -7.67 -15.00 -7.65
N GLY A 137 -7.71 -13.69 -7.38
CA GLY A 137 -7.92 -13.12 -6.06
C GLY A 137 -6.82 -13.44 -5.03
N MET A 138 -5.65 -13.90 -5.50
CA MET A 138 -4.50 -14.25 -4.67
C MET A 138 -3.76 -13.02 -4.16
N MET A 139 -3.50 -12.04 -5.04
CA MET A 139 -2.85 -10.79 -4.68
C MET A 139 -3.85 -9.84 -4.02
N GLY A 140 -3.52 -9.34 -2.82
CA GLY A 140 -4.36 -8.47 -2.01
C GLY A 140 -3.81 -7.06 -1.81
N ARG A 141 -2.65 -6.75 -2.39
CA ARG A 141 -1.96 -5.45 -2.33
C ARG A 141 -1.65 -4.92 -3.72
N THR A 142 -2.47 -5.31 -4.70
CA THR A 142 -2.55 -4.62 -6.00
C THR A 142 -2.86 -3.13 -5.79
N PRO A 143 -2.50 -2.23 -6.74
CA PRO A 143 -2.51 -0.79 -6.49
C PRO A 143 -3.88 -0.23 -6.05
N ASP A 144 -4.96 -0.84 -6.53
CA ASP A 144 -6.35 -0.46 -6.26
C ASP A 144 -6.65 -0.49 -4.75
N PHE A 145 -5.99 -1.33 -3.96
CA PHE A 145 -6.16 -1.36 -2.51
C PHE A 145 -5.75 -0.03 -1.84
N LEU A 146 -4.59 0.54 -2.22
CA LEU A 146 -4.11 1.79 -1.65
C LEU A 146 -4.63 3.02 -2.40
N ASN A 147 -4.93 2.92 -3.69
CA ASN A 147 -5.52 4.01 -4.45
C ASN A 147 -6.86 4.45 -3.85
N VAL A 148 -7.76 3.49 -3.54
CA VAL A 148 -9.06 3.80 -2.91
C VAL A 148 -8.90 4.29 -1.46
N SER A 149 -7.84 3.86 -0.78
CA SER A 149 -7.53 4.31 0.58
C SER A 149 -7.07 5.76 0.59
N LEU A 150 -6.08 6.09 -0.24
CA LEU A 150 -5.55 7.43 -0.40
C LEU A 150 -6.61 8.40 -0.90
N MET A 151 -7.46 7.97 -1.85
CA MET A 151 -8.59 8.75 -2.34
C MET A 151 -9.50 9.20 -1.18
N SER A 152 -9.90 8.28 -0.31
CA SER A 152 -10.78 8.63 0.82
C SER A 152 -10.13 9.55 1.83
N MET A 153 -8.82 9.38 2.09
CA MET A 153 -8.06 10.30 2.93
C MET A 153 -8.00 11.70 2.33
N ALA A 154 -7.71 11.82 1.02
CA ALA A 154 -7.63 13.12 0.35
C ALA A 154 -8.99 13.82 0.23
N ALA A 155 -10.08 13.07 0.03
CA ALA A 155 -11.44 13.60 0.05
C ALA A 155 -11.80 14.17 1.43
N ALA A 156 -11.30 13.54 2.50
CA ALA A 156 -11.40 14.01 3.88
C ALA A 156 -10.31 15.04 4.26
N GLY A 157 -9.78 15.82 3.31
CA GLY A 157 -8.66 16.74 3.55
C GLY A 157 -8.87 17.73 4.71
N ASP A 158 -10.11 18.15 4.97
CA ASP A 158 -10.44 19.03 6.10
C ASP A 158 -10.11 18.41 7.45
N TYR A 159 -10.27 17.09 7.61
CA TYR A 159 -9.83 16.37 8.81
C TYR A 159 -8.33 16.54 9.07
N PHE A 160 -7.51 16.49 8.02
CA PHE A 160 -6.07 16.70 8.15
C PHE A 160 -5.74 18.17 8.45
N GLY A 161 -6.53 19.09 7.89
CA GLY A 161 -6.47 20.54 8.15
C GLY A 161 -6.75 20.93 9.62
N GLU A 162 -7.55 20.13 10.35
CA GLU A 162 -7.78 20.32 11.80
C GLU A 162 -6.49 20.15 12.61
N ASN A 163 -5.54 19.32 12.16
CA ASN A 163 -4.26 19.14 12.83
C ASN A 163 -3.33 20.32 12.56
N ARG A 164 -3.11 20.62 11.27
CA ARG A 164 -2.42 21.83 10.79
C ARG A 164 -3.02 22.25 9.45
N PRO A 165 -3.26 23.55 9.20
CA PRO A 165 -3.92 24.01 7.98
C PRO A 165 -3.30 23.51 6.66
N GLU A 166 -1.97 23.44 6.61
CA GLU A 166 -1.22 22.98 5.43
C GLU A 166 -1.42 21.49 5.10
N PHE A 167 -1.72 20.65 6.10
CA PHE A 167 -1.84 19.20 5.91
C PHE A 167 -3.03 18.80 5.03
N LYS A 168 -4.08 19.64 4.99
CA LYS A 168 -5.16 19.49 4.01
C LYS A 168 -4.63 19.51 2.58
N LYS A 169 -3.79 20.50 2.26
CA LYS A 169 -3.23 20.63 0.91
C LYS A 169 -2.24 19.50 0.62
N ASN A 170 -1.42 19.12 1.60
CA ASN A 170 -0.44 18.04 1.44
C ASN A 170 -1.08 16.71 1.01
N ILE A 171 -2.15 16.27 1.68
CA ILE A 171 -2.80 15.00 1.34
C ILE A 171 -3.51 15.05 -0.03
N GLN A 172 -4.07 16.22 -0.38
CA GLN A 172 -4.75 16.43 -1.66
C GLN A 172 -3.76 16.46 -2.83
N ASP A 173 -2.67 17.21 -2.69
CA ASP A 173 -1.59 17.29 -3.68
C ASP A 173 -0.89 15.93 -3.85
N TYR A 174 -0.69 15.19 -2.75
CA TYR A 174 -0.11 13.84 -2.81
C TYR A 174 -1.04 12.85 -3.55
N TYR A 175 -2.34 12.87 -3.27
CA TYR A 175 -3.30 12.05 -4.01
C TYR A 175 -3.34 12.39 -5.50
N GLU A 176 -3.35 13.69 -5.85
CA GLU A 176 -3.29 14.11 -7.25
C GLU A 176 -2.00 13.61 -7.92
N MET A 177 -0.84 13.80 -7.29
CA MET A 177 0.43 13.30 -7.81
C MET A 177 0.41 11.78 -8.03
N VAL A 178 -0.08 11.00 -7.07
CA VAL A 178 -0.17 9.53 -7.19
C VAL A 178 -1.13 9.13 -8.33
N ARG A 179 -2.26 9.83 -8.50
CA ARG A 179 -3.24 9.57 -9.57
C ARG A 179 -2.67 9.92 -10.95
N GLU A 180 -2.09 11.11 -11.09
CA GLU A 180 -1.57 11.63 -12.37
C GLU A 180 -0.22 10.98 -12.76
N GLN A 181 0.37 10.15 -11.91
CA GLN A 181 1.56 9.35 -12.25
C GLN A 181 1.29 7.84 -12.12
N ASP A 182 0.07 7.48 -11.72
CA ASP A 182 -0.41 6.11 -11.49
C ASP A 182 0.56 5.26 -10.65
N LEU A 183 1.07 5.86 -9.57
CA LEU A 183 2.13 5.29 -8.72
C LEU A 183 1.62 4.09 -7.91
N VAL A 184 2.47 3.06 -7.77
CA VAL A 184 2.25 1.93 -6.86
C VAL A 184 2.64 2.38 -5.46
N LEU A 185 1.74 2.16 -4.52
CA LEU A 185 1.99 2.39 -3.10
C LEU A 185 2.21 1.07 -2.36
N THR A 186 3.10 1.09 -1.37
CA THR A 186 3.08 0.15 -0.24
C THR A 186 2.71 0.89 1.03
N HIS A 187 2.36 0.16 2.09
CA HIS A 187 2.15 0.72 3.41
C HIS A 187 2.77 -0.17 4.47
N THR A 188 2.97 0.37 5.67
CA THR A 188 3.32 -0.44 6.85
C THR A 188 2.26 -0.30 7.92
N LEU A 189 1.95 -1.40 8.61
CA LEU A 189 0.84 -1.43 9.56
C LEU A 189 1.28 -1.41 11.02
N VAL A 190 2.35 -2.14 11.33
CA VAL A 190 2.60 -2.53 12.73
C VAL A 190 3.94 -1.96 13.19
N ASN A 191 3.91 -1.32 14.36
CA ASN A 191 5.13 -0.93 15.07
C ASN A 191 5.89 -2.20 15.48
N MET A 192 7.22 -2.21 15.29
CA MET A 192 8.05 -3.22 15.92
C MET A 192 7.86 -3.17 17.43
N GLN A 193 7.62 -4.34 18.04
CA GLN A 193 7.48 -4.48 19.49
C GLN A 193 8.61 -5.35 20.02
N ARG A 194 9.28 -4.90 21.07
CA ARG A 194 10.34 -5.66 21.75
C ARG A 194 9.81 -6.87 22.52
N SER A 195 8.57 -6.79 23.03
CA SER A 195 7.87 -7.88 23.70
C SER A 195 6.37 -7.88 23.37
N ARG A 196 5.77 -9.07 23.29
CA ARG A 196 4.32 -9.29 23.11
C ARG A 196 3.59 -9.69 24.39
N SER A 197 4.27 -9.67 25.54
CA SER A 197 3.68 -10.07 26.83
C SER A 197 2.87 -8.94 27.46
N GLY A 198 1.55 -9.13 27.59
CA GLY A 198 0.67 -8.32 28.44
C GLY A 198 -0.35 -7.48 27.66
N ALA A 199 -1.61 -7.50 28.12
CA ALA A 199 -2.67 -6.63 27.63
C ALA A 199 -2.24 -5.16 27.75
N ALA A 200 -2.36 -4.40 26.65
CA ALA A 200 -2.17 -2.96 26.63
C ALA A 200 -0.88 -2.48 27.34
N THR A 201 0.22 -3.22 27.26
CA THR A 201 1.52 -2.65 27.62
C THR A 201 1.79 -1.53 26.63
N ALA A 202 1.93 -0.29 27.14
CA ALA A 202 2.39 0.84 26.36
C ALA A 202 3.56 0.38 25.50
N LEU A 203 3.59 0.83 24.23
CA LEU A 203 4.78 0.65 23.39
C LEU A 203 5.98 1.00 24.27
N ASP A 204 6.89 0.04 24.47
CA ASP A 204 8.16 0.31 25.14
C ASP A 204 8.94 1.24 24.21
N ASP A 205 8.65 2.53 24.34
CA ASP A 205 9.09 3.67 23.52
C ASP A 205 10.59 3.97 23.72
N SER A 206 11.37 2.95 24.06
CA SER A 206 12.80 2.97 23.78
C SER A 206 12.97 3.31 22.30
N LEU A 207 13.65 4.43 22.04
CA LEU A 207 13.87 5.02 20.72
C LEU A 207 14.48 4.03 19.70
N ASP A 208 14.97 2.89 20.18
CA ASP A 208 15.76 1.93 19.42
C ASP A 208 14.92 1.03 18.49
N VAL A 209 13.58 0.97 18.64
CA VAL A 209 12.75 -0.03 17.92
C VAL A 209 11.59 0.58 17.14
N ALA A 210 10.76 1.41 17.77
CA ALA A 210 9.59 1.99 17.12
C ALA A 210 9.96 3.17 16.23
N LEU A 211 9.36 3.26 15.04
CA LEU A 211 9.54 4.42 14.17
C LEU A 211 9.07 5.70 14.87
N SER A 212 9.98 6.65 15.01
CA SER A 212 9.78 7.90 15.75
C SER A 212 10.41 9.08 15.01
N VAL A 213 9.84 10.28 15.19
CA VAL A 213 10.52 11.53 14.84
C VAL A 213 11.64 11.78 15.85
N VAL A 214 12.87 11.89 15.33
CA VAL A 214 14.07 12.14 16.14
C VAL A 214 14.54 13.59 16.06
N LYS A 215 14.11 14.33 15.04
CA LYS A 215 14.44 15.75 14.85
C LYS A 215 13.39 16.44 13.98
N GLU A 216 13.06 17.68 14.32
CA GLU A 216 12.34 18.60 13.44
C GLU A 216 13.34 19.58 12.81
N THR A 217 13.14 19.90 11.54
CA THR A 217 13.96 20.83 10.77
C THR A 217 13.07 21.74 9.95
N ASP A 218 13.64 22.82 9.40
CA ASP A 218 12.91 23.71 8.49
C ASP A 218 12.44 22.98 7.21
N GLU A 219 13.16 21.93 6.79
CA GLU A 219 12.83 21.14 5.59
C GLU A 219 11.75 20.07 5.85
N GLY A 220 11.61 19.61 7.10
CA GLY A 220 10.74 18.48 7.42
C GLY A 220 11.05 17.80 8.75
N ILE A 221 10.49 16.61 8.94
CA ILE A 221 10.76 15.75 10.09
C ILE A 221 11.79 14.68 9.73
N VAL A 222 12.71 14.37 10.64
CA VAL A 222 13.65 13.24 10.49
C VAL A 222 13.12 12.08 11.32
N VAL A 223 12.92 10.93 10.68
CA VAL A 223 12.40 9.72 11.32
C VAL A 223 13.46 8.62 11.42
N SER A 224 13.44 7.88 12.52
CA SER A 224 14.31 6.73 12.75
C SER A 224 13.57 5.61 13.45
N GLY A 225 13.88 4.37 13.09
CA GLY A 225 13.28 3.16 13.66
C GLY A 225 12.73 2.21 12.60
N ALA A 226 11.80 1.34 12.98
CA ALA A 226 11.33 0.29 12.09
C ALA A 226 9.80 0.06 12.15
N ARG A 227 9.27 -0.47 11.05
CA ARG A 227 7.89 -0.92 10.89
C ARG A 227 7.88 -2.31 10.25
N VAL A 228 6.90 -3.13 10.62
CA VAL A 228 6.74 -4.48 10.05
C VAL A 228 5.57 -4.54 9.08
N LEU A 229 5.62 -5.55 8.19
CA LEU A 229 4.59 -5.88 7.21
C LEU A 229 4.39 -4.79 6.15
N ALA A 230 5.49 -4.38 5.52
CA ALA A 230 5.48 -3.69 4.22
C ALA A 230 5.27 -4.73 3.11
N THR A 231 4.02 -5.06 2.80
CA THR A 231 3.71 -5.95 1.67
C THR A 231 3.86 -5.19 0.35
N LEU A 232 4.46 -5.82 -0.66
CA LEU A 232 4.80 -5.24 -1.96
C LEU A 232 5.84 -4.09 -1.87
N PRO A 233 7.06 -4.33 -1.33
CA PRO A 233 8.11 -3.31 -1.25
C PRO A 233 8.71 -2.93 -2.63
N ILE A 234 8.25 -3.57 -3.71
CA ILE A 234 8.48 -3.21 -5.12
C ILE A 234 7.48 -2.13 -5.60
N ALA A 235 7.27 -1.14 -4.75
CA ALA A 235 6.37 -0.01 -4.95
C ALA A 235 7.17 1.29 -5.20
N ASP A 236 6.54 2.29 -5.83
CA ASP A 236 7.17 3.59 -6.06
C ASP A 236 7.30 4.39 -4.74
N GLU A 237 6.27 4.33 -3.89
CA GLU A 237 6.16 5.13 -2.66
C GLU A 237 5.66 4.27 -1.48
N ILE A 238 6.06 4.64 -0.26
CA ILE A 238 5.58 4.06 0.99
C ILE A 238 4.74 5.07 1.76
N ALA A 239 3.50 4.70 2.06
CA ALA A 239 2.63 5.44 2.98
C ALA A 239 2.78 4.89 4.41
N VAL A 240 3.09 5.78 5.35
CA VAL A 240 3.27 5.45 6.77
C VAL A 240 2.18 6.15 7.56
N TYR A 241 1.31 5.38 8.19
CA TYR A 241 0.26 5.90 9.05
C TYR A 241 -0.11 4.86 10.13
N PRO A 242 -0.82 5.24 11.20
CA PRO A 242 -1.28 4.31 12.23
C PRO A 242 -2.29 3.31 11.66
N ALA A 243 -2.07 2.01 11.88
CA ALA A 243 -3.05 1.01 11.49
C ALA A 243 -4.22 0.96 12.49
N ARG A 244 -5.45 0.81 11.99
CA ARG A 244 -6.66 0.65 12.83
C ARG A 244 -6.52 -0.48 13.87
N SER A 245 -5.85 -1.56 13.51
CA SER A 245 -5.63 -2.73 14.37
C SER A 245 -4.54 -2.52 15.44
N HIS A 246 -3.75 -1.45 15.34
CA HIS A 246 -2.63 -1.15 16.21
C HIS A 246 -2.68 0.32 16.63
N ARG A 247 -3.66 0.64 17.49
CA ARG A 247 -3.81 1.98 18.04
C ARG A 247 -2.60 2.38 18.88
N LEU A 248 -2.25 3.65 18.80
CA LEU A 248 -1.29 4.27 19.71
C LEU A 248 -1.89 4.26 21.14
N PRO A 249 -1.09 3.97 22.17
CA PRO A 249 -1.56 3.97 23.55
C PRO A 249 -2.02 5.38 23.97
N THR A 250 -2.92 5.45 24.95
CA THR A 250 -3.34 6.72 25.55
C THR A 250 -2.12 7.46 26.09
N GLY A 251 -1.95 8.73 25.69
CA GLY A 251 -0.78 9.53 26.07
C GLY A 251 0.51 9.18 25.32
N ALA A 252 0.41 8.50 24.17
CA ALA A 252 1.56 8.25 23.30
C ALA A 252 2.33 9.55 23.00
N PRO A 253 3.67 9.52 22.96
CA PRO A 253 4.45 10.70 22.60
C PRO A 253 4.08 11.23 21.21
N GLY A 254 4.00 12.55 21.05
CA GLY A 254 3.71 13.17 19.73
C GLY A 254 4.70 12.72 18.64
N ARG A 255 5.95 12.42 19.02
CA ARG A 255 6.99 11.92 18.10
C ARG A 255 6.71 10.56 17.46
N THR A 256 5.80 9.74 18.00
CA THR A 256 5.37 8.45 17.41
C THR A 256 4.00 8.56 16.72
N SER A 257 3.43 9.77 16.69
CA SER A 257 2.09 10.06 16.22
C SER A 257 2.18 10.87 14.93
N PHE A 258 2.23 10.19 13.79
CA PHE A 258 2.35 10.83 12.49
C PHE A 258 1.72 10.00 11.36
N ALA A 259 1.42 10.69 10.26
CA ALA A 259 1.13 10.10 8.97
C ALA A 259 1.90 10.86 7.89
N PHE A 260 2.58 10.15 6.99
CA PHE A 260 3.34 10.72 5.87
C PHE A 260 3.51 9.72 4.72
N ALA A 261 4.02 10.15 3.57
CA ALA A 261 4.44 9.25 2.50
C ALA A 261 5.71 9.71 1.78
N ILE A 262 6.61 8.78 1.44
CA ILE A 262 7.88 9.08 0.78
C ILE A 262 8.23 8.02 -0.29
N PRO A 263 9.08 8.35 -1.27
CA PRO A 263 9.56 7.37 -2.24
C PRO A 263 10.27 6.17 -1.60
N CYS A 264 10.10 4.98 -2.16
CA CYS A 264 10.73 3.77 -1.65
C CYS A 264 12.26 3.73 -1.84
N ASP A 265 12.81 4.58 -2.71
CA ASP A 265 14.25 4.78 -2.93
C ASP A 265 14.86 5.87 -2.04
N THR A 266 14.08 6.49 -1.14
CA THR A 266 14.56 7.56 -0.24
C THR A 266 15.81 7.11 0.54
N PRO A 267 16.90 7.91 0.55
CA PRO A 267 18.10 7.61 1.33
C PRO A 267 17.78 7.33 2.80
N GLY A 268 18.31 6.24 3.34
CA GLY A 268 18.05 5.79 4.72
C GLY A 268 16.85 4.85 4.87
N LEU A 269 15.92 4.80 3.92
CA LEU A 269 14.84 3.81 3.89
C LEU A 269 15.36 2.49 3.30
N LYS A 270 15.17 1.38 4.01
CA LYS A 270 15.62 0.03 3.61
C LYS A 270 14.53 -1.00 3.89
N PHE A 271 14.41 -1.99 3.01
CA PHE A 271 13.44 -3.09 3.17
C PHE A 271 14.16 -4.42 3.34
N GLN A 272 13.97 -5.09 4.48
CA GLN A 272 14.39 -6.48 4.66
C GLN A 272 13.23 -7.41 4.30
N CYS A 273 13.33 -8.02 3.14
CA CYS A 273 12.35 -8.98 2.64
C CYS A 273 12.38 -10.29 3.44
N ARG A 274 11.22 -10.95 3.54
CA ARG A 274 11.13 -12.36 3.95
C ARG A 274 11.69 -13.29 2.86
N GLU A 275 11.74 -14.58 3.15
CA GLU A 275 12.00 -15.60 2.13
C GLU A 275 10.88 -15.59 1.07
N ALA A 276 11.25 -15.67 -0.21
CA ALA A 276 10.31 -15.66 -1.34
C ALA A 276 9.58 -17.01 -1.47
N PHE A 277 8.30 -17.00 -1.82
CA PHE A 277 7.57 -18.22 -2.19
C PHE A 277 7.66 -18.53 -3.69
N ASP A 278 8.12 -17.59 -4.52
CA ASP A 278 8.61 -17.90 -5.86
C ASP A 278 9.98 -18.60 -5.77
N LEU A 279 9.92 -19.94 -5.80
CA LEU A 279 11.07 -20.84 -5.69
C LEU A 279 11.81 -21.04 -7.03
N GLN A 280 11.55 -20.21 -8.06
CA GLN A 280 12.06 -20.38 -9.42
C GLN A 280 11.77 -21.77 -10.01
N ARG A 281 10.59 -22.29 -9.67
CA ARG A 281 10.09 -23.57 -10.20
C ARG A 281 9.19 -23.32 -11.41
N SER A 282 8.92 -24.39 -12.14
CA SER A 282 8.03 -24.34 -13.32
C SER A 282 6.67 -23.75 -12.94
N SER A 283 6.15 -22.87 -13.80
CA SER A 283 4.79 -22.35 -13.68
C SER A 283 3.71 -23.43 -13.89
N PHE A 284 4.09 -24.62 -14.38
CA PHE A 284 3.22 -25.79 -14.43
C PHE A 284 3.03 -26.41 -13.03
N ASP A 285 4.14 -26.69 -12.33
CA ASP A 285 4.11 -27.35 -11.01
C ASP A 285 3.79 -26.38 -9.86
N HIS A 286 4.19 -25.11 -9.99
CA HIS A 286 4.00 -24.06 -8.98
C HIS A 286 3.24 -22.85 -9.54
N PRO A 287 2.01 -23.03 -10.06
CA PRO A 287 1.31 -22.01 -10.87
C PRO A 287 0.91 -20.74 -10.12
N LEU A 288 0.84 -20.77 -8.79
CA LEU A 288 0.50 -19.59 -7.98
C LEU A 288 1.78 -18.90 -7.46
N GLY A 289 2.67 -19.67 -6.81
CA GLY A 289 3.91 -19.13 -6.25
C GLY A 289 4.81 -18.47 -7.30
N SER A 290 4.89 -19.02 -8.52
CA SER A 290 5.75 -18.47 -9.58
C SER A 290 5.21 -17.18 -10.23
N ARG A 291 4.04 -16.68 -9.82
CA ARG A 291 3.37 -15.53 -10.47
C ARG A 291 2.80 -14.50 -9.51
N PHE A 292 2.28 -14.92 -8.36
CA PHE A 292 1.47 -14.07 -7.49
C PHE A 292 2.17 -13.76 -6.16
N GLU A 293 3.50 -13.71 -6.18
CA GLU A 293 4.31 -13.34 -5.03
C GLU A 293 4.08 -11.87 -4.66
N GLU A 294 3.52 -11.65 -3.47
CA GLU A 294 3.52 -10.35 -2.79
C GLU A 294 4.53 -10.40 -1.65
N MET A 295 5.75 -9.94 -1.94
CA MET A 295 6.83 -9.96 -0.95
C MET A 295 6.45 -9.14 0.28
N ASP A 296 6.68 -9.67 1.48
CA ASP A 296 6.55 -8.92 2.73
C ASP A 296 7.92 -8.50 3.23
N ALA A 297 8.04 -7.26 3.70
CA ALA A 297 9.29 -6.75 4.25
C ALA A 297 9.12 -6.05 5.59
N LEU A 298 10.22 -6.01 6.34
CA LEU A 298 10.44 -5.03 7.40
C LEU A 298 10.98 -3.75 6.77
N ALA A 299 10.40 -2.60 7.11
CA ALA A 299 10.90 -1.30 6.68
C ALA A 299 11.74 -0.68 7.81
N PHE A 300 12.98 -0.32 7.51
CA PHE A 300 13.90 0.37 8.40
C PHE A 300 14.13 1.80 7.89
N PHE A 301 14.03 2.76 8.79
CA PHE A 301 14.26 4.17 8.54
C PHE A 301 15.50 4.56 9.34
N ASP A 302 16.58 4.89 8.63
CA ASP A 302 17.85 5.34 9.20
C ASP A 302 17.98 6.85 8.97
N ASN A 303 17.46 7.64 9.93
CA ASN A 303 17.47 9.10 9.90
C ASN A 303 16.94 9.69 8.58
N VAL A 304 15.76 9.23 8.16
CA VAL A 304 15.14 9.60 6.89
C VAL A 304 14.45 10.96 7.02
N LEU A 305 14.77 11.90 6.13
CA LEU A 305 14.05 13.17 6.02
C LEU A 305 12.72 12.95 5.30
N VAL A 306 11.63 13.39 5.95
CA VAL A 306 10.29 13.47 5.38
C VAL A 306 9.96 14.96 5.20
N PRO A 307 9.86 15.45 3.96
CA PRO A 307 9.52 16.86 3.70
C PRO A 307 8.17 17.24 4.28
N TRP A 308 8.01 18.50 4.72
CA TRP A 308 6.75 18.97 5.31
C TRP A 308 5.54 18.79 4.38
N GLU A 309 5.73 18.91 3.06
CA GLU A 309 4.68 18.72 2.04
C GLU A 309 4.21 17.27 1.92
N ARG A 310 4.95 16.33 2.52
CA ARG A 310 4.64 14.90 2.56
C ARG A 310 4.12 14.43 3.92
N VAL A 311 3.96 15.35 4.89
CA VAL A 311 3.38 15.07 6.20
C VAL A 311 1.87 15.40 6.17
N PHE A 312 1.06 14.48 6.69
CA PHE A 312 -0.40 14.57 6.71
C PHE A 312 -0.95 14.70 8.14
N LEU A 313 -0.32 14.06 9.12
CA LEU A 313 -0.63 14.26 10.54
C LEU A 313 0.69 14.26 11.32
N TYR A 314 0.77 15.07 12.38
CA TYR A 314 1.94 15.05 13.25
C TYR A 314 1.65 15.56 14.66
N GLY A 315 2.11 14.82 15.67
CA GLY A 315 2.09 15.23 17.07
C GLY A 315 0.78 14.98 17.81
N ASP A 316 -0.25 14.47 17.14
CA ASP A 316 -1.59 14.24 17.72
C ASP A 316 -1.98 12.76 17.67
N PRO A 317 -1.84 12.03 18.80
CA PRO A 317 -2.20 10.62 18.89
C PRO A 317 -3.68 10.34 18.66
N ASP A 318 -4.57 11.25 19.08
CA ASP A 318 -6.01 11.05 18.98
C ASP A 318 -6.47 11.19 17.53
N MET A 319 -5.96 12.19 16.81
CA MET A 319 -6.19 12.28 15.37
C MET A 319 -5.58 11.08 14.64
N CYS A 320 -4.33 10.71 14.95
CA CYS A 320 -3.70 9.53 14.39
C CYS A 320 -4.55 8.24 14.56
N ASN A 321 -5.12 8.03 15.74
CA ASN A 321 -5.96 6.88 16.05
C ASN A 321 -7.35 6.91 15.39
N ASN A 322 -7.88 8.10 15.13
CA ASN A 322 -9.21 8.29 14.56
C ASN A 322 -9.20 8.43 13.03
N MET A 323 -8.04 8.63 12.40
CA MET A 323 -7.88 8.85 10.96
C MET A 323 -8.66 7.85 10.11
N SER A 324 -8.48 6.55 10.33
CA SER A 324 -9.16 5.53 9.51
C SER A 324 -10.68 5.61 9.62
N LEU A 325 -11.21 5.93 10.81
CA LEU A 325 -12.65 6.08 11.04
C LEU A 325 -13.17 7.37 10.40
N ARG A 326 -12.53 8.52 10.68
CA ARG A 326 -12.96 9.84 10.20
C ARG A 326 -12.84 10.03 8.71
N THR A 327 -11.92 9.33 8.05
CA THR A 327 -11.76 9.36 6.59
C THR A 327 -12.54 8.25 5.88
N HIS A 328 -13.22 7.36 6.62
CA HIS A 328 -13.87 6.16 6.10
C HIS A 328 -12.98 5.25 5.22
N GLN A 329 -11.66 5.39 5.36
CA GLN A 329 -10.68 4.66 4.55
C GLN A 329 -10.83 3.14 4.61
N TYR A 330 -11.24 2.62 5.76
CA TYR A 330 -11.42 1.18 5.94
C TYR A 330 -12.63 0.62 5.18
N LEU A 331 -13.61 1.46 4.83
CA LEU A 331 -14.77 1.08 4.01
C LEU A 331 -14.34 0.88 2.57
N HIS A 332 -13.59 1.83 2.02
CA HIS A 332 -13.12 1.75 0.62
C HIS A 332 -12.09 0.64 0.40
N SER A 333 -11.13 0.46 1.31
CA SER A 333 -10.23 -0.70 1.26
C SER A 333 -10.97 -2.01 1.54
N GLY A 334 -12.00 -1.98 2.38
CA GLY A 334 -12.88 -3.12 2.63
C GLY A 334 -13.63 -3.57 1.38
N HIS A 335 -14.14 -2.63 0.59
CA HIS A 335 -14.81 -2.90 -0.70
C HIS A 335 -13.88 -3.61 -1.69
N GLN A 336 -12.64 -3.15 -1.82
CA GLN A 336 -11.61 -3.81 -2.62
C GLN A 336 -11.36 -5.25 -2.13
N VAL A 337 -11.15 -5.41 -0.83
CA VAL A 337 -10.86 -6.72 -0.21
C VAL A 337 -11.99 -7.71 -0.45
N VAL A 338 -13.25 -7.29 -0.25
CA VAL A 338 -14.41 -8.17 -0.41
C VAL A 338 -14.64 -8.51 -1.88
N THR A 339 -14.47 -7.54 -2.80
CA THR A 339 -14.48 -7.79 -4.26
C THR A 339 -13.48 -8.87 -4.65
N LYS A 340 -12.23 -8.72 -4.20
CA LYS A 340 -11.17 -9.72 -4.43
C LYS A 340 -11.48 -11.05 -3.73
N ASN A 341 -12.17 -11.06 -2.60
CA ASN A 341 -12.57 -12.29 -1.90
C ASN A 341 -13.61 -13.09 -2.68
N VAL A 342 -14.58 -12.42 -3.32
CA VAL A 342 -15.52 -13.07 -4.23
C VAL A 342 -14.76 -13.81 -5.33
N VAL A 343 -13.83 -13.15 -6.02
CA VAL A 343 -13.03 -13.77 -7.08
C VAL A 343 -12.20 -14.97 -6.58
N LYS A 344 -11.65 -14.86 -5.36
CA LYS A 344 -10.89 -15.95 -4.74
C LYS A 344 -11.79 -17.17 -4.43
N CYS A 345 -13.01 -16.96 -3.93
CA CYS A 345 -14.00 -18.03 -3.76
C CYS A 345 -14.36 -18.68 -5.10
N GLU A 346 -14.61 -17.88 -6.15
CA GLU A 346 -14.92 -18.39 -7.48
C GLU A 346 -13.79 -19.26 -8.05
N PHE A 347 -12.53 -18.83 -7.85
CA PHE A 347 -11.37 -19.59 -8.25
C PHE A 347 -11.26 -20.94 -7.51
N VAL A 348 -11.40 -20.93 -6.19
CA VAL A 348 -11.32 -22.16 -5.37
C VAL A 348 -12.47 -23.12 -5.73
N LEU A 349 -13.69 -22.62 -5.89
CA LEU A 349 -14.83 -23.42 -6.32
C LEU A 349 -14.62 -24.04 -7.71
N GLY A 350 -14.12 -23.25 -8.66
CA GLY A 350 -13.79 -23.73 -10.00
C GLY A 350 -12.72 -24.82 -9.98
N LEU A 351 -11.68 -24.66 -9.17
CA LEU A 351 -10.62 -25.64 -8.99
C LEU A 351 -11.15 -26.95 -8.38
N ALA A 352 -11.92 -26.84 -7.29
CA ALA A 352 -12.52 -28.00 -6.63
C ALA A 352 -13.43 -28.78 -7.59
N ASN A 353 -14.27 -28.07 -8.36
CA ASN A 353 -15.13 -28.70 -9.37
C ASN A 353 -14.34 -29.44 -10.46
N LEU A 354 -13.20 -28.88 -10.91
CA LEU A 354 -12.33 -29.58 -11.86
C LEU A 354 -11.71 -30.84 -11.26
N MET A 355 -11.33 -30.81 -9.98
CA MET A 355 -10.80 -31.98 -9.28
C MET A 355 -11.85 -33.08 -9.16
N VAL A 356 -13.08 -32.74 -8.77
CA VAL A 356 -14.21 -33.70 -8.67
C VAL A 356 -14.45 -34.42 -10.00
N LYS A 357 -14.54 -33.66 -11.10
CA LYS A 357 -14.73 -34.23 -12.45
C LYS A 357 -13.56 -35.09 -12.90
N THR A 358 -12.33 -34.66 -12.61
CA THR A 358 -11.13 -35.39 -13.01
C THR A 358 -11.02 -36.74 -12.30
N LEU A 359 -11.47 -36.79 -11.04
CA LEU A 359 -11.48 -38.01 -10.23
C LEU A 359 -12.73 -38.88 -10.44
N GLY A 360 -13.72 -38.40 -11.20
CA GLY A 360 -14.99 -39.10 -11.43
C GLY A 360 -15.84 -39.24 -10.15
N LEU A 361 -15.80 -38.24 -9.27
CA LEU A 361 -16.48 -38.25 -7.96
C LEU A 361 -17.82 -37.48 -7.98
N ASP A 362 -18.38 -37.24 -9.16
CA ASP A 362 -19.59 -36.43 -9.35
C ASP A 362 -20.81 -36.97 -8.62
N ASP A 363 -20.89 -38.27 -8.31
CA ASP A 363 -22.02 -38.90 -7.63
C ASP A 363 -21.78 -39.16 -6.13
N ALA A 364 -20.62 -38.77 -5.59
CA ALA A 364 -20.26 -39.04 -4.20
C ALA A 364 -20.94 -38.06 -3.22
N PRO A 365 -21.85 -38.51 -2.33
CA PRO A 365 -22.64 -37.59 -1.50
C PRO A 365 -21.81 -36.73 -0.52
N HIS A 366 -20.70 -37.27 -0.01
CA HIS A 366 -19.80 -36.52 0.87
C HIS A 366 -19.08 -35.39 0.13
N VAL A 367 -18.76 -35.59 -1.16
CA VAL A 367 -18.17 -34.56 -2.02
C VAL A 367 -19.19 -33.45 -2.30
N HIS A 368 -20.47 -33.78 -2.49
CA HIS A 368 -21.52 -32.77 -2.63
C HIS A 368 -21.61 -31.85 -1.41
N GLY A 369 -21.53 -32.42 -0.21
CA GLY A 369 -21.51 -31.63 1.03
C GLY A 369 -20.33 -30.66 1.10
N MET A 370 -19.12 -31.12 0.75
CA MET A 370 -17.93 -30.27 0.70
C MET A 370 -18.05 -29.16 -0.36
N MET A 371 -18.53 -29.50 -1.56
CA MET A 371 -18.77 -28.51 -2.62
C MET A 371 -19.83 -27.48 -2.24
N ALA A 372 -20.90 -27.91 -1.55
CA ALA A 372 -21.95 -27.02 -1.05
C ALA A 372 -21.40 -25.99 -0.07
N GLU A 373 -20.49 -26.37 0.83
CA GLU A 373 -19.86 -25.44 1.78
C GLU A 373 -19.06 -24.32 1.06
N ILE A 374 -18.35 -24.66 -0.02
CA ILE A 374 -17.65 -23.65 -0.84
C ILE A 374 -18.65 -22.73 -1.56
N ILE A 375 -19.76 -23.27 -2.07
CA ILE A 375 -20.82 -22.50 -2.71
C ILE A 375 -21.46 -21.54 -1.70
N GLU A 376 -21.78 -22.00 -0.48
CA GLU A 376 -22.31 -21.16 0.59
C GLU A 376 -21.38 -20.00 0.92
N ASN A 377 -20.08 -20.26 1.03
CA ASN A 377 -19.08 -19.23 1.27
C ASN A 377 -19.04 -18.18 0.14
N LEU A 378 -19.13 -18.62 -1.12
CA LEU A 378 -19.20 -17.73 -2.28
C LEU A 378 -20.47 -16.86 -2.24
N GLU A 379 -21.64 -17.47 -2.06
CA GLU A 379 -22.93 -16.77 -2.09
C GLU A 379 -23.07 -15.79 -0.93
N ILE A 380 -22.61 -16.15 0.28
CA ILE A 380 -22.58 -15.23 1.42
C ILE A 380 -21.67 -14.03 1.12
N THR A 381 -20.48 -14.27 0.56
CA THR A 381 -19.53 -13.18 0.24
C THR A 381 -20.13 -12.24 -0.82
N LYS A 382 -20.77 -12.78 -1.87
CA LYS A 382 -21.47 -12.01 -2.89
C LYS A 382 -22.65 -11.20 -2.34
N ALA A 383 -23.46 -11.82 -1.48
CA ALA A 383 -24.60 -11.17 -0.86
C ALA A 383 -24.17 -9.98 0.01
N LEU A 384 -23.12 -10.14 0.80
CA LEU A 384 -22.59 -9.07 1.65
C LEU A 384 -21.94 -7.94 0.83
N LEU A 385 -21.21 -8.27 -0.24
CA LEU A 385 -20.67 -7.25 -1.14
C LEU A 385 -21.79 -6.41 -1.76
N ARG A 386 -22.79 -7.07 -2.34
CA ARG A 386 -23.94 -6.40 -2.94
C ARG A 386 -24.70 -5.56 -1.94
N ALA A 387 -24.94 -6.08 -0.73
CA ALA A 387 -25.62 -5.32 0.32
C ALA A 387 -24.81 -4.07 0.72
N ALA A 388 -23.48 -4.18 0.83
CA ALA A 388 -22.63 -3.02 1.10
C ALA A 388 -22.74 -1.95 0.01
N GLU A 389 -22.87 -2.34 -1.26
CA GLU A 389 -23.02 -1.40 -2.38
C GLU A 389 -24.40 -0.76 -2.43
N VAL A 390 -25.46 -1.54 -2.19
CA VAL A 390 -26.85 -1.05 -2.19
C VAL A 390 -27.10 -0.11 -1.00
N ASP A 391 -26.59 -0.49 0.17
CA ASP A 391 -26.76 0.27 1.42
C ASP A 391 -25.70 1.40 1.54
N ALA A 392 -25.01 1.75 0.45
CA ALA A 392 -24.01 2.82 0.47
C ALA A 392 -24.67 4.19 0.69
N GLU A 393 -23.99 5.04 1.46
CA GLU A 393 -24.44 6.38 1.82
C GLU A 393 -23.33 7.41 1.65
N LEU A 394 -23.71 8.67 1.41
CA LEU A 394 -22.77 9.79 1.40
C LEU A 394 -22.27 10.08 2.81
N ASP A 395 -20.96 10.20 2.98
CA ASP A 395 -20.37 10.63 4.24
C ASP A 395 -20.30 12.16 4.40
N GLU A 396 -19.71 12.61 5.51
CA GLU A 396 -19.53 14.05 5.82
C GLU A 396 -18.63 14.78 4.81
N TRP A 397 -17.82 14.05 4.03
CA TRP A 397 -16.94 14.57 2.96
C TRP A 397 -17.59 14.45 1.57
N GLY A 398 -18.86 14.06 1.52
CA GLY A 398 -19.66 13.83 0.33
C GLY A 398 -19.23 12.61 -0.47
N VAL A 399 -18.46 11.68 0.10
CA VAL A 399 -17.98 10.45 -0.55
C VAL A 399 -19.03 9.36 -0.36
N MET A 400 -19.40 8.66 -1.43
CA MET A 400 -20.32 7.52 -1.35
C MET A 400 -19.57 6.32 -0.74
N CYS A 401 -19.85 6.04 0.53
CA CYS A 401 -19.21 5.00 1.31
C CYS A 401 -20.05 3.72 1.31
N PRO A 402 -19.46 2.55 1.00
CA PRO A 402 -20.16 1.27 1.11
C PRO A 402 -20.56 0.95 2.55
N GLY A 403 -21.62 0.17 2.72
CA GLY A 403 -22.15 -0.26 4.01
C GLY A 403 -21.11 -0.92 4.92
N ASP A 404 -20.90 -0.33 6.10
CA ASP A 404 -19.87 -0.73 7.07
C ASP A 404 -20.06 -2.17 7.57
N MET A 405 -21.23 -2.45 8.14
CA MET A 405 -21.50 -3.71 8.81
C MET A 405 -21.36 -4.89 7.85
N GLN A 406 -21.83 -4.74 6.62
CA GLN A 406 -21.78 -5.73 5.55
C GLN A 406 -20.31 -6.05 5.21
N LEU A 407 -19.48 -5.03 4.97
CA LEU A 407 -18.06 -5.22 4.68
C LEU A 407 -17.29 -5.80 5.86
N MET A 408 -17.55 -5.35 7.09
CA MET A 408 -16.90 -5.91 8.28
C MET A 408 -17.25 -7.38 8.47
N VAL A 409 -18.53 -7.74 8.36
CA VAL A 409 -18.97 -9.13 8.48
C VAL A 409 -18.33 -9.99 7.40
N ALA A 410 -18.33 -9.54 6.14
CA ALA A 410 -17.71 -10.27 5.03
C ALA A 410 -16.22 -10.55 5.30
N ARG A 411 -15.47 -9.53 5.74
CA ARG A 411 -14.04 -9.67 6.05
C ARG A 411 -13.78 -10.61 7.22
N GLN A 412 -14.56 -10.49 8.29
CA GLN A 412 -14.39 -11.32 9.49
C GLN A 412 -14.79 -12.78 9.26
N MET A 413 -15.85 -13.02 8.47
CA MET A 413 -16.23 -14.38 8.07
C MET A 413 -15.16 -15.03 7.19
N PHE A 414 -14.60 -14.27 6.24
CA PHE A 414 -13.61 -14.79 5.30
C PHE A 414 -12.36 -15.38 5.97
N ILE A 415 -11.97 -14.86 7.14
CA ILE A 415 -10.86 -15.40 7.95
C ILE A 415 -11.08 -16.88 8.31
N ARG A 416 -12.34 -17.29 8.50
CA ARG A 416 -12.72 -18.69 8.80
C ARG A 416 -13.07 -19.47 7.54
N MET A 417 -13.76 -18.84 6.60
CA MET A 417 -14.19 -19.48 5.35
C MET A 417 -13.00 -19.91 4.48
N TYR A 418 -11.99 -19.06 4.34
CA TYR A 418 -10.89 -19.33 3.41
C TYR A 418 -10.02 -20.54 3.77
N PRO A 419 -9.55 -20.69 5.03
CA PRO A 419 -8.88 -21.92 5.44
C PRO A 419 -9.77 -23.14 5.24
N ARG A 420 -11.06 -23.03 5.58
CA ARG A 420 -12.03 -24.12 5.48
C ARG A 420 -12.27 -24.59 4.04
N MET A 421 -12.23 -23.69 3.05
CA MET A 421 -12.31 -24.07 1.64
C MET A 421 -11.07 -24.83 1.15
N GLY A 422 -9.94 -24.72 1.86
CA GLY A 422 -8.70 -25.44 1.54
C GLY A 422 -8.53 -26.78 2.25
N GLU A 423 -9.37 -27.07 3.25
CA GLU A 423 -9.46 -28.36 3.97
C GLU A 423 -10.36 -29.34 3.20
#